data_AF-A0A7S2R186-F1
#
_entry.id   AF-A0A7S2R186-F1
#
_cell.length_a   1.000
_cell.length_b   1.000
_cell.length_c   1.000
_cell.angle_alpha   90.00
_cell.angle_beta   90.00
_cell.angle_gamma   90.00
#
_symmetry.space_group_name_H-M   'P 1'
#
loop_
_entity.id
_entity.type
_entity.pdbx_description
1 polymer ?
#
loop_
_entity_poly.entity_id
_entity_poly.type
_entity_poly.pdbx_seq_one_letter_code
_entity_poly.pdbx_strand_id
1 'polypeptide(L)'
;PEQVREELKRHIFTTVGHFRGRIRTWDVVNEALAPDGSLADTIFLRKLGPGYIEDCFRWAHEADPSAFLIYNDNKVEGVGTGSPDGIKAESFYQLLKDLKKRGVPVHGAGMQAHFNAAGVGQRQRCPTPRQVKEQIHRIGQLGLKVNISEMDVRVSKLPPNVQQSAQRQIYHDIIAAALTEPAFD
;
A
#
# COMPACT_ATOMS: atom_id res chain seq x y z
N PRO A 1 1.34 2.18 27.63
CA PRO A 1 1.77 1.33 26.49
C PRO A 1 0.90 0.08 26.36
N GLU A 2 0.72 -0.64 27.47
CA GLU A 2 -0.08 -1.86 27.57
C GLU A 2 -1.55 -1.66 27.17
N GLN A 3 -2.23 -0.66 27.73
CA GLN A 3 -3.62 -0.35 27.35
C GLN A 3 -3.80 -0.11 25.84
N VAL A 4 -2.88 0.59 25.17
CA VAL A 4 -2.96 0.84 23.71
C VAL A 4 -2.82 -0.47 22.93
N ARG A 5 -1.95 -1.38 23.40
CA ARG A 5 -1.75 -2.70 22.78
C ARG A 5 -3.00 -3.55 22.93
N GLU A 6 -3.58 -3.60 24.12
CA GLU A 6 -4.80 -4.35 24.42
C GLU A 6 -5.99 -3.84 23.61
N GLU A 7 -6.16 -2.51 23.53
CA GLU A 7 -7.24 -1.88 22.78
C GLU A 7 -7.12 -2.12 21.27
N LEU A 8 -5.92 -2.00 20.71
CA LEU A 8 -5.67 -2.30 19.30
C LEU A 8 -5.90 -3.78 18.99
N LYS A 9 -5.40 -4.67 19.84
CA LYS A 9 -5.65 -6.12 19.72
C LYS A 9 -7.14 -6.40 19.77
N ARG A 10 -7.85 -5.87 20.78
CA ARG A 10 -9.29 -6.04 20.94
C ARG A 10 -10.05 -5.54 19.71
N HIS A 11 -9.69 -4.38 19.17
CA HIS A 11 -10.29 -3.83 17.96
C HIS A 11 -10.17 -4.78 16.77
N ILE A 12 -8.97 -5.33 16.53
CA ILE A 12 -8.71 -6.26 15.41
C ILE A 12 -9.50 -7.56 15.60
N PHE A 13 -9.42 -8.20 16.77
CA PHE A 13 -10.17 -9.43 17.04
C PHE A 13 -11.67 -9.24 16.95
N THR A 14 -12.19 -8.12 17.45
CA THR A 14 -13.63 -7.83 17.40
C THR A 14 -14.07 -7.63 15.96
N THR A 15 -13.35 -6.81 15.19
CA THR A 15 -13.75 -6.45 13.83
C THR A 15 -13.54 -7.60 12.85
N VAL A 16 -12.33 -8.15 12.78
CA VAL A 16 -12.01 -9.26 11.86
C VAL A 16 -12.79 -10.51 12.27
N GLY A 17 -12.89 -10.79 13.58
CA GLY A 17 -13.66 -11.93 14.08
C GLY A 17 -15.16 -11.82 13.78
N HIS A 18 -15.76 -10.63 13.88
CA HIS A 18 -17.17 -10.41 13.51
C HIS A 18 -17.45 -10.72 12.03
N PHE A 19 -16.50 -10.40 11.16
CA PHE A 19 -16.61 -10.61 9.72
C PHE A 19 -15.91 -11.87 9.20
N ARG A 20 -15.52 -12.77 10.11
CA ARG A 20 -14.76 -13.98 9.76
C ARG A 20 -15.44 -14.78 8.65
N GLY A 21 -14.69 -15.10 7.60
CA GLY A 21 -15.16 -15.82 6.42
C GLY A 21 -16.10 -15.05 5.50
N ARG A 22 -16.42 -13.78 5.80
CA ARG A 22 -17.33 -12.92 5.01
C ARG A 22 -16.57 -11.86 4.23
N ILE A 23 -15.44 -11.41 4.75
CA ILE A 23 -14.56 -10.44 4.07
C ILE A 23 -13.34 -11.19 3.56
N ARG A 24 -13.18 -11.20 2.22
CA ARG A 24 -12.06 -11.89 1.56
C ARG A 24 -10.73 -11.20 1.83
N THR A 25 -10.71 -9.88 1.82
CA THR A 25 -9.47 -9.09 1.82
C THR A 25 -9.55 -7.96 2.85
N TRP A 26 -8.48 -7.79 3.63
CA TRP A 26 -8.33 -6.73 4.61
C TRP A 26 -7.07 -5.92 4.33
N ASP A 27 -7.21 -4.60 4.26
CA ASP A 27 -6.10 -3.69 4.52
C ASP A 27 -5.90 -3.63 6.04
N VAL A 28 -4.97 -4.44 6.54
CA VAL A 28 -4.75 -4.61 7.99
C VAL A 28 -4.07 -3.38 8.58
N VAL A 29 -3.13 -2.80 7.84
CA VAL A 29 -2.43 -1.57 8.19
C VAL A 29 -2.42 -0.67 6.96
N ASN A 30 -2.82 0.57 7.14
CA ASN A 30 -2.89 1.59 6.10
C ASN A 30 -1.93 2.74 6.41
N GLU A 31 -1.12 3.15 5.43
CA GLU A 31 -0.28 4.36 5.48
C GLU A 31 0.64 4.49 6.69
N ALA A 32 1.30 3.39 7.08
CA ALA A 32 2.27 3.43 8.18
C ALA A 32 3.62 4.06 7.80
N LEU A 33 3.82 4.47 6.54
CA LEU A 33 5.03 5.13 6.06
C LEU A 33 4.81 6.63 5.86
N ALA A 34 5.75 7.42 6.39
CA ALA A 34 5.86 8.85 6.13
C ALA A 34 6.43 9.12 4.72
N PRO A 35 6.28 10.36 4.20
CA PRO A 35 6.81 10.73 2.88
C PRO A 35 8.33 10.58 2.72
N ASP A 36 9.09 10.63 3.82
CA ASP A 36 10.54 10.44 3.83
C ASP A 36 10.97 8.97 3.95
N GLY A 37 10.00 8.04 3.93
CA GLY A 37 10.23 6.61 4.04
C GLY A 37 10.44 6.10 5.47
N SER A 38 10.41 6.97 6.49
CA SER A 38 10.33 6.54 7.89
C SER A 38 8.94 6.03 8.24
N LEU A 39 8.76 5.46 9.43
CA LEU A 39 7.42 5.13 9.92
C LEU A 39 6.68 6.41 10.33
N ALA A 40 5.41 6.51 9.96
CA ALA A 40 4.57 7.65 10.30
C ALA A 40 4.42 7.83 11.82
N ASP A 41 4.55 9.07 12.30
CA ASP A 41 4.38 9.40 13.72
C ASP A 41 2.92 9.28 14.16
N THR A 42 2.55 8.06 14.58
CA THR A 42 1.22 7.72 15.06
C THR A 42 1.23 7.41 16.55
N ILE A 43 0.05 7.41 17.18
CA ILE A 43 -0.09 6.92 18.56
C ILE A 43 0.40 5.48 18.71
N PHE A 44 0.21 4.65 17.68
CA PHE A 44 0.66 3.26 17.66
C PHE A 44 2.19 3.18 17.67
N LEU A 45 2.87 3.90 16.76
CA LEU A 45 4.33 3.93 16.74
C LEU A 45 4.90 4.45 18.06
N ARG A 46 4.41 5.59 18.57
CA ARG A 46 4.91 6.20 19.81
C ARG A 46 4.73 5.34 21.05
N LYS A 47 3.66 4.55 21.12
CA LYS A 47 3.32 3.77 22.32
C LYS A 47 3.75 2.31 22.25
N LEU A 48 3.83 1.74 21.05
CA LEU A 48 4.06 0.31 20.83
C LEU A 48 5.40 0.03 20.12
N GLY A 49 6.03 1.05 19.54
CA GLY A 49 7.21 0.88 18.69
C GLY A 49 6.86 0.27 17.32
N PRO A 50 7.85 0.09 16.44
CA PRO A 50 7.65 -0.36 15.05
C PRO A 50 7.01 -1.75 14.92
N GLY A 51 7.13 -2.59 15.95
CA GLY A 51 6.57 -3.95 15.98
C GLY A 51 5.05 -4.03 15.88
N TYR A 52 4.33 -2.91 16.09
CA TYR A 52 2.87 -2.90 16.04
C TYR A 52 2.31 -3.36 14.68
N ILE A 53 3.02 -3.11 13.58
CA ILE A 53 2.59 -3.51 12.24
C ILE A 53 2.51 -5.04 12.16
N GLU A 54 3.57 -5.73 12.58
CA GLU A 54 3.59 -7.19 12.65
C GLU A 54 2.49 -7.72 13.57
N ASP A 55 2.36 -7.13 14.76
CA ASP A 55 1.35 -7.53 15.72
C ASP A 55 -0.06 -7.49 15.11
N CYS A 56 -0.39 -6.42 14.37
CA CYS A 56 -1.67 -6.29 13.68
C CYS A 56 -1.92 -7.43 12.68
N PHE A 57 -0.92 -7.78 11.86
CA PHE A 57 -1.04 -8.89 10.90
C PHE A 57 -1.22 -10.23 11.61
N ARG A 58 -0.47 -10.50 12.68
CA ARG A 58 -0.60 -11.76 13.43
C ARG A 58 -1.97 -11.87 14.08
N TRP A 59 -2.49 -10.80 14.68
CA TRP A 59 -3.83 -10.79 15.27
C TRP A 59 -4.94 -10.90 14.23
N ALA A 60 -4.81 -10.23 13.09
CA ALA A 60 -5.78 -10.35 11.99
C ALA A 60 -5.83 -11.79 11.46
N HIS A 61 -4.67 -12.42 11.26
CA HIS A 61 -4.60 -13.81 10.83
C HIS A 61 -5.13 -14.79 11.88
N GLU A 62 -4.90 -14.54 13.17
CA GLU A 62 -5.46 -15.35 14.25
C GLU A 62 -7.00 -15.24 14.30
N ALA A 63 -7.54 -14.05 14.09
CA ALA A 63 -8.98 -13.80 14.07
C ALA A 63 -9.68 -14.42 12.83
N ASP A 64 -9.05 -14.35 11.66
CA ASP A 64 -9.51 -15.03 10.44
C ASP A 64 -8.33 -15.55 9.59
N PRO A 65 -7.96 -16.84 9.74
CA PRO A 65 -6.87 -17.43 8.96
C PRO A 65 -7.14 -17.52 7.45
N SER A 66 -8.41 -17.40 7.03
CA SER A 66 -8.81 -17.50 5.62
C SER A 66 -8.74 -16.18 4.86
N ALA A 67 -8.60 -15.06 5.57
CA ALA A 67 -8.57 -13.74 4.97
C ALA A 67 -7.23 -13.45 4.27
N PHE A 68 -7.33 -12.73 3.15
CA PHE A 68 -6.19 -12.17 2.44
C PHE A 68 -5.77 -10.84 3.09
N LEU A 69 -4.54 -10.74 3.58
CA LEU A 69 -4.11 -9.64 4.45
C LEU A 69 -3.11 -8.75 3.70
N ILE A 70 -3.43 -7.47 3.61
CA ILE A 70 -2.73 -6.48 2.79
C ILE A 70 -2.17 -5.36 3.67
N TYR A 71 -0.98 -4.89 3.32
CA TYR A 71 -0.47 -3.58 3.74
C TYR A 71 -0.74 -2.58 2.61
N ASN A 72 -1.52 -1.54 2.85
CA ASN A 72 -1.95 -0.56 1.83
C ASN A 72 -1.29 0.81 2.06
N ASP A 73 -0.82 1.46 1.01
CA ASP A 73 -0.17 2.78 1.12
C ASP A 73 -0.24 3.60 -0.16
N ASN A 74 -0.05 4.92 -0.01
CA ASN A 74 0.03 5.86 -1.12
C ASN A 74 1.48 6.18 -1.50
N LYS A 75 1.67 6.60 -2.76
CA LYS A 75 2.94 7.11 -3.28
C LYS A 75 4.07 6.10 -3.22
N VAL A 76 3.73 4.84 -3.45
CA VAL A 76 4.62 3.67 -3.42
C VAL A 76 4.71 2.96 -4.77
N GLU A 77 4.02 3.48 -5.78
CA GLU A 77 3.80 2.86 -7.09
C GLU A 77 5.04 2.88 -7.98
N GLY A 78 5.89 3.90 -7.85
CA GLY A 78 7.01 4.13 -8.75
C GLY A 78 8.37 3.92 -8.08
N VAL A 79 9.16 2.98 -8.61
CA VAL A 79 10.59 2.88 -8.26
C VAL A 79 11.40 4.08 -8.77
N GLY A 80 12.50 4.42 -8.09
CA GLY A 80 13.49 5.39 -8.57
C GLY A 80 14.05 6.27 -7.45
N THR A 81 15.35 6.16 -7.19
CA THR A 81 16.01 6.87 -6.10
C THR A 81 16.13 8.37 -6.39
N GLY A 82 15.73 9.23 -5.44
CA GLY A 82 16.01 10.67 -5.48
C GLY A 82 14.80 11.60 -5.51
N SER A 83 13.59 11.07 -5.70
CA SER A 83 12.35 11.79 -5.38
C SER A 83 11.79 11.32 -4.03
N PRO A 84 11.05 12.15 -3.29
CA PRO A 84 10.39 11.73 -2.05
C PRO A 84 9.55 10.45 -2.23
N ASP A 85 8.78 10.37 -3.31
CA ASP A 85 7.95 9.20 -3.62
C ASP A 85 8.80 7.94 -3.88
N GLY A 86 9.95 8.09 -4.52
CA GLY A 86 10.88 6.99 -4.73
C GLY A 86 11.52 6.45 -3.45
N ILE A 87 11.75 7.33 -2.47
CA ILE A 87 12.22 6.92 -1.13
C ILE A 87 11.12 6.12 -0.42
N LYS A 88 9.87 6.61 -0.46
CA LYS A 88 8.73 5.90 0.15
C LYS A 88 8.46 4.55 -0.52
N ALA A 89 8.53 4.47 -1.86
CA ALA A 89 8.40 3.21 -2.61
C ALA A 89 9.50 2.19 -2.26
N GLU A 90 10.70 2.66 -1.91
CA GLU A 90 11.77 1.80 -1.40
C GLU A 90 11.49 1.30 0.02
N SER A 91 11.12 2.19 0.94
CA SER A 91 10.74 1.79 2.30
C SER A 91 9.54 0.84 2.32
N PHE A 92 8.57 1.02 1.43
CA PHE A 92 7.44 0.11 1.24
C PHE A 92 7.90 -1.31 0.92
N TYR A 93 8.79 -1.45 -0.06
CA TYR A 93 9.36 -2.74 -0.43
C TYR A 93 10.20 -3.36 0.71
N GLN A 94 11.03 -2.56 1.40
CA GLN A 94 11.85 -3.06 2.50
C GLN A 94 11.01 -3.50 3.69
N LEU A 95 9.93 -2.79 4.02
CA LEU A 95 8.97 -3.19 5.05
C LEU A 95 8.33 -4.54 4.69
N LEU A 96 7.79 -4.67 3.49
CA LEU A 96 7.17 -5.93 3.03
C LEU A 96 8.16 -7.09 3.04
N LYS A 97 9.39 -6.85 2.56
CA LYS A 97 10.47 -7.84 2.57
C LYS A 97 10.83 -8.29 3.97
N ASP A 98 10.92 -7.36 4.92
CA ASP A 98 11.21 -7.66 6.32
C ASP A 98 10.08 -8.46 6.99
N LEU A 99 8.82 -8.05 6.79
CA LEU A 99 7.65 -8.78 7.28
C LEU A 99 7.62 -10.22 6.75
N LYS A 100 7.86 -10.42 5.45
CA LYS A 100 7.97 -11.75 4.84
C LYS A 100 9.12 -12.56 5.41
N LYS A 101 10.31 -11.95 5.56
CA LYS A 101 11.49 -12.60 6.14
C LYS A 101 11.23 -13.10 7.57
N ARG A 102 10.43 -12.37 8.36
CA ARG A 102 10.07 -12.70 9.74
C ARG A 102 8.84 -13.61 9.87
N GLY A 103 8.32 -14.12 8.75
CA GLY A 103 7.18 -15.05 8.76
C GLY A 103 5.88 -14.40 9.26
N VAL A 104 5.72 -13.09 9.03
CA VAL A 104 4.46 -12.39 9.30
C VAL A 104 3.45 -12.77 8.22
N PRO A 105 2.16 -13.04 8.55
CA PRO A 105 1.13 -13.45 7.58
C PRO A 105 0.63 -12.26 6.75
N VAL A 106 1.52 -11.64 5.97
CA VAL A 106 1.20 -10.67 4.94
C VAL A 106 1.11 -11.39 3.59
N HIS A 107 0.00 -11.16 2.88
CA HIS A 107 -0.35 -11.86 1.64
C HIS A 107 -0.24 -10.95 0.42
N GLY A 108 -0.47 -9.65 0.56
CA GLY A 108 -0.30 -8.70 -0.53
C GLY A 108 0.06 -7.28 -0.12
N ALA A 109 0.23 -6.45 -1.13
CA ALA A 109 0.62 -5.05 -1.04
C ALA A 109 -0.35 -4.18 -1.85
N GLY A 110 -1.00 -3.24 -1.19
CA GLY A 110 -1.93 -2.28 -1.78
C GLY A 110 -1.21 -1.01 -2.19
N MET A 111 -1.35 -0.68 -3.48
CA MET A 111 -0.91 0.58 -4.04
C MET A 111 -2.14 1.43 -4.34
N GLN A 112 -2.34 2.51 -3.59
CA GLN A 112 -3.55 3.34 -3.71
C GLN A 112 -3.71 3.98 -5.09
N ALA A 113 -2.62 4.31 -5.79
CA ALA A 113 -2.61 4.90 -7.12
C ALA A 113 -3.36 6.23 -7.23
N HIS A 114 -3.18 7.10 -6.23
CA HIS A 114 -3.69 8.48 -6.24
C HIS A 114 -2.79 9.43 -7.03
N PHE A 115 -3.15 9.70 -8.28
CA PHE A 115 -2.30 10.46 -9.20
C PHE A 115 -2.79 11.89 -9.46
N ASN A 116 -1.83 12.73 -9.84
CA ASN A 116 -2.07 14.04 -10.43
C ASN A 116 -1.45 14.12 -11.83
N ALA A 117 -2.30 14.31 -12.84
CA ALA A 117 -1.89 14.39 -14.23
C ALA A 117 -1.03 15.63 -14.54
N ALA A 118 -1.20 16.72 -13.77
CA ALA A 118 -0.39 17.93 -13.92
C ALA A 118 0.99 17.83 -13.24
N GLY A 119 1.22 16.82 -12.41
CA GLY A 119 2.48 16.64 -11.68
C GLY A 119 2.81 17.75 -10.67
N VAL A 120 1.80 18.50 -10.19
CA VAL A 120 1.96 19.61 -9.23
C VAL A 120 1.12 19.41 -7.96
N GLY A 121 1.55 19.96 -6.83
CA GLY A 121 0.82 19.88 -5.56
C GLY A 121 1.12 18.62 -4.75
N GLN A 122 0.22 18.28 -3.81
CA GLN A 122 0.49 17.24 -2.81
C GLN A 122 0.25 15.80 -3.26
N ARG A 123 -0.49 15.59 -4.37
CA ARG A 123 -0.67 14.26 -4.96
C ARG A 123 0.53 13.91 -5.83
N GLN A 124 0.88 12.64 -5.83
CA GLN A 124 2.01 12.13 -6.59
C GLN A 124 1.80 12.38 -8.09
N ARG A 125 2.87 12.80 -8.77
CA ARG A 125 2.92 12.76 -10.24
C ARG A 125 2.85 11.29 -10.65
N CYS A 126 1.97 10.96 -11.60
CA CYS A 126 1.87 9.60 -12.12
C CYS A 126 3.26 9.04 -12.49
N PRO A 127 3.68 7.89 -11.93
CA PRO A 127 4.91 7.22 -12.33
C PRO A 127 4.80 6.73 -13.77
N THR A 128 5.95 6.42 -14.39
CA THR A 128 5.94 5.79 -15.71
C THR A 128 5.44 4.34 -15.61
N PRO A 129 4.84 3.79 -16.68
CA PRO A 129 4.38 2.40 -16.71
C PRO A 129 5.49 1.39 -16.38
N ARG A 130 6.73 1.67 -16.82
CA ARG A 130 7.91 0.88 -16.47
C ARG A 130 8.17 0.85 -14.97
N GLN A 131 8.06 1.99 -14.28
CA GLN A 131 8.30 2.07 -12.84
C GLN A 131 7.25 1.27 -12.05
N VAL A 132 5.98 1.35 -12.46
CA VAL A 132 4.90 0.56 -11.85
C VAL A 132 5.13 -0.93 -12.06
N LYS A 133 5.45 -1.33 -13.30
CA LYS A 133 5.78 -2.71 -13.64
C LYS A 133 6.92 -3.25 -12.76
N GLU A 134 8.01 -2.50 -12.64
CA GLU A 134 9.17 -2.88 -11.84
C GLU A 134 8.85 -2.99 -10.34
N GLN A 135 8.02 -2.09 -9.80
CA GLN A 135 7.57 -2.14 -8.42
C GLN A 135 6.72 -3.39 -8.14
N ILE A 136 5.74 -3.68 -9.01
CA ILE A 136 4.91 -4.89 -8.89
C ILE A 136 5.77 -6.14 -9.00
N HIS A 137 6.69 -6.16 -9.98
CA HIS A 137 7.58 -7.29 -10.22
C HIS A 137 8.40 -7.65 -8.98
N ARG A 138 9.07 -6.66 -8.37
CA ARG A 138 9.94 -6.92 -7.21
C ARG A 138 9.15 -7.30 -5.95
N ILE A 139 7.95 -6.76 -5.76
CA ILE A 139 7.07 -7.20 -4.66
C ILE A 139 6.62 -8.65 -4.91
N GLY A 140 6.30 -9.00 -6.15
CA GLY A 140 6.01 -10.36 -6.57
C GLY A 140 7.12 -11.36 -6.25
N GLN A 141 8.39 -10.96 -6.38
CA GLN A 141 9.54 -11.78 -6.01
C GLN A 141 9.61 -12.11 -4.50
N LEU A 142 8.88 -11.37 -3.64
CA LEU A 142 8.72 -11.69 -2.22
C LEU A 142 7.63 -12.75 -1.95
N GLY A 143 6.94 -13.22 -3.00
CA GLY A 143 5.79 -14.11 -2.89
C GLY A 143 4.51 -13.40 -2.42
N LEU A 144 4.38 -12.10 -2.73
CA LEU A 144 3.22 -11.28 -2.41
C LEU A 144 2.41 -10.98 -3.68
N LYS A 145 1.09 -10.84 -3.54
CA LYS A 145 0.26 -10.22 -4.59
C LYS A 145 0.27 -8.69 -4.46
N VAL A 146 -0.06 -8.01 -5.55
CA VAL A 146 -0.15 -6.55 -5.58
C VAL A 146 -1.49 -6.14 -6.17
N ASN A 147 -2.19 -5.24 -5.50
CA ASN A 147 -3.43 -4.64 -6.00
C ASN A 147 -3.27 -3.13 -6.18
N ILE A 148 -3.95 -2.60 -7.19
CA ILE A 148 -4.24 -1.17 -7.29
C ILE A 148 -5.57 -0.95 -6.56
N SER A 149 -5.52 -0.31 -5.38
CA SER A 149 -6.64 -0.31 -4.42
C SER A 149 -7.60 0.88 -4.59
N GLU A 150 -7.11 2.07 -4.94
CA GLU A 150 -7.87 3.32 -4.80
C GLU A 150 -7.70 4.29 -5.99
N MET A 151 -7.44 3.75 -7.19
CA MET A 151 -6.92 4.55 -8.30
C MET A 151 -7.81 5.74 -8.65
N ASP A 152 -7.20 6.92 -8.63
CA ASP A 152 -7.81 8.14 -9.14
C ASP A 152 -6.79 9.02 -9.87
N VAL A 153 -7.28 9.88 -10.77
CA VAL A 153 -6.42 10.77 -11.57
C VAL A 153 -6.99 12.18 -11.53
N ARG A 154 -6.36 13.05 -10.75
CA ARG A 154 -6.71 14.47 -10.65
C ARG A 154 -6.23 15.21 -11.91
N VAL A 155 -7.16 15.93 -12.54
CA VAL A 155 -6.91 16.71 -13.77
C VAL A 155 -7.22 18.19 -13.64
N SER A 156 -7.69 18.66 -12.48
CA SER A 156 -8.16 20.04 -12.28
C SER A 156 -7.10 21.14 -12.46
N LYS A 157 -5.82 20.76 -12.59
CA LYS A 157 -4.70 21.67 -12.86
C LYS A 157 -4.21 21.65 -14.31
N LEU A 158 -4.86 20.86 -15.18
CA LEU A 158 -4.61 20.84 -16.62
C LEU A 158 -5.60 21.76 -17.37
N PRO A 159 -5.22 22.27 -18.56
CA PRO A 159 -6.14 22.95 -19.46
C PRO A 159 -7.36 22.08 -19.81
N PRO A 160 -8.60 22.62 -19.83
CA PRO A 160 -9.82 21.82 -20.02
C PRO A 160 -9.81 20.90 -21.24
N ASN A 161 -9.21 21.35 -22.35
CA ASN A 161 -9.14 20.60 -23.61
C ASN A 161 -8.23 19.36 -23.56
N VAL A 162 -7.38 19.20 -22.54
CA VAL A 162 -6.49 18.03 -22.39
C VAL A 162 -6.82 17.15 -21.18
N GLN A 163 -7.78 17.55 -20.34
CA GLN A 163 -8.10 16.82 -19.09
C GLN A 163 -8.52 15.38 -19.37
N GLN A 164 -9.50 15.18 -20.25
CA GLN A 164 -10.03 13.84 -20.54
C GLN A 164 -9.00 12.93 -21.21
N SER A 165 -8.20 13.45 -22.16
CA SER A 165 -7.18 12.66 -22.84
C SER A 165 -6.05 12.25 -21.90
N ALA A 166 -5.57 13.16 -21.05
CA ALA A 166 -4.55 12.85 -20.04
C ALA A 166 -5.07 11.82 -19.02
N GLN A 167 -6.30 11.99 -18.54
CA GLN A 167 -6.91 11.04 -17.61
C GLN A 167 -7.03 9.64 -18.22
N ARG A 168 -7.58 9.54 -19.44
CA ARG A 168 -7.72 8.27 -20.17
C ARG A 168 -6.37 7.58 -20.33
N GLN A 169 -5.35 8.33 -20.74
CA GLN A 169 -4.02 7.78 -20.99
C GLN A 169 -3.40 7.22 -19.71
N ILE A 170 -3.50 7.95 -18.59
CA ILE A 170 -2.95 7.50 -17.31
C ILE A 170 -3.65 6.23 -16.80
N TYR A 171 -4.99 6.18 -16.83
CA TYR A 171 -5.71 4.94 -16.47
C TYR A 171 -5.28 3.77 -17.33
N HIS A 172 -5.25 3.95 -18.65
CA HIS A 172 -4.83 2.92 -19.58
C HIS A 172 -3.43 2.41 -19.27
N ASP A 173 -2.44 3.31 -19.19
CA ASP A 173 -1.05 2.92 -19.15
C ASP A 173 -0.66 2.22 -17.84
N ILE A 174 -1.22 2.67 -16.72
CA ILE A 174 -0.95 2.08 -15.41
C ILE A 174 -1.57 0.69 -15.31
N ILE A 175 -2.84 0.54 -15.67
CA ILE A 175 -3.53 -0.76 -15.63
C ILE A 175 -2.92 -1.73 -16.65
N ALA A 176 -2.62 -1.27 -17.88
CA ALA A 176 -1.98 -2.10 -18.89
C ALA A 176 -0.61 -2.61 -18.42
N ALA A 177 0.20 -1.77 -17.77
CA ALA A 177 1.47 -2.22 -17.20
C ALA A 177 1.29 -3.23 -16.06
N ALA A 178 0.36 -2.96 -15.14
CA ALA A 178 0.08 -3.84 -14.01
C ALA A 178 -0.38 -5.22 -14.46
N LEU A 179 -1.27 -5.29 -15.46
CA LEU A 179 -1.76 -6.54 -16.06
C LEU A 179 -0.66 -7.38 -16.73
N THR A 180 0.53 -6.81 -17.01
CA THR A 180 1.66 -7.60 -17.53
C THR A 180 2.44 -8.36 -16.45
N GLU A 181 2.17 -8.12 -15.16
CA GLU A 181 2.89 -8.75 -14.06
C GLU A 181 2.07 -9.87 -13.40
N PRO A 182 2.60 -11.10 -13.28
CA PRO A 182 1.88 -12.24 -12.68
C PRO A 182 1.47 -12.05 -11.20
N ALA A 183 2.13 -11.14 -10.50
CA ALA A 183 1.86 -10.82 -9.11
C ALA A 183 0.69 -9.85 -8.94
N PHE A 184 0.24 -9.20 -10.01
CA PHE A 184 -0.95 -8.35 -9.97
C PHE A 184 -2.21 -9.21 -9.74
N ASP A 185 -3.07 -8.79 -8.82
CA ASP A 185 -4.36 -9.42 -8.46
C ASP A 185 -5.54 -8.75 -9.19
#